data_AF-A0A151JN55-F1
#
_entry.id   AF-A0A151JN55-F1
#
_cell.length_a   1.000
_cell.length_b   1.000
_cell.length_c   1.000
_cell.angle_alpha   90.00
_cell.angle_beta   90.00
_cell.angle_gamma   90.00
#
_symmetry.space_group_name_H-M   'P 1'
#
loop_
_entity.id
_entity.type
_entity.pdbx_description
1 polymer ?
#
loop_
_entity_poly.entity_id
_entity_poly.type
_entity_poly.pdbx_seq_one_letter_code
_entity_poly.pdbx_strand_id
1 'polypeptide(L)'
;MARLSLIVTIIVVALACVYAEKEFYSSRYDDVNIQEILENEKLRAQYYNCFLGTAPCKTADAKFFAGVIGEAMQTQCRKCTEKQKNLLDTLVDWYTKNRPEEWEAFVKKTIENAQNKNA
;
A
#
# COMPACT_ATOMS: atom_id res chain seq x y z
N MET A 1 10.31 -3.61 -47.39
CA MET A 1 9.39 -4.55 -46.70
C MET A 1 9.86 -4.81 -45.26
N ALA A 2 11.06 -5.39 -45.04
CA ALA A 2 11.58 -5.68 -43.70
C ALA A 2 11.65 -4.47 -42.74
N ARG A 3 12.07 -3.28 -43.23
CA ARG A 3 12.12 -2.05 -42.41
C ARG A 3 10.73 -1.57 -41.96
N LEU A 4 9.73 -1.70 -42.82
CA LEU A 4 8.35 -1.30 -42.51
C LEU A 4 7.75 -2.26 -41.47
N SER A 5 7.97 -3.57 -41.65
CA SER A 5 7.57 -4.58 -40.66
C SER A 5 8.21 -4.37 -39.30
N LEU A 6 9.50 -4.03 -39.25
CA LEU A 6 10.22 -3.80 -37.98
C LEU A 6 9.71 -2.55 -37.24
N ILE A 7 9.37 -1.48 -37.97
CA ILE A 7 8.74 -0.28 -37.39
C ILE A 7 7.35 -0.61 -36.85
N VAL A 8 6.53 -1.36 -37.60
CA VAL A 8 5.20 -1.77 -37.14
C VAL A 8 5.29 -2.65 -35.89
N THR A 9 6.23 -3.60 -35.82
CA THR A 9 6.43 -4.42 -34.62
C THR A 9 6.85 -3.59 -33.41
N ILE A 10 7.76 -2.62 -33.58
CA ILE A 10 8.19 -1.73 -32.47
C ILE A 10 7.03 -0.88 -31.97
N ILE A 11 6.19 -0.34 -32.87
CA ILE A 11 5.02 0.47 -32.50
C ILE A 11 3.99 -0.38 -31.75
N VAL A 12 3.73 -1.61 -32.20
CA VAL A 12 2.79 -2.53 -31.53
C VAL A 12 3.29 -2.92 -30.13
N VAL A 13 4.58 -3.18 -29.96
CA VAL A 13 5.18 -3.48 -28.64
C VAL A 13 5.13 -2.26 -27.72
N ALA A 14 5.46 -1.07 -28.23
CA ALA A 14 5.40 0.16 -27.45
C ALA A 14 3.96 0.50 -27.00
N LEU A 15 2.97 0.31 -27.88
CA LEU A 15 1.55 0.49 -27.53
C LEU A 15 1.08 -0.55 -26.51
N ALA A 16 1.50 -1.81 -26.64
CA ALA A 16 1.17 -2.86 -25.66
C ALA A 16 1.71 -2.54 -24.25
N CYS A 17 2.87 -1.89 -24.12
CA CYS A 17 3.40 -1.45 -22.83
C CYS A 17 2.59 -0.31 -22.19
N VAL A 18 1.85 0.49 -22.96
CA VAL A 18 1.04 1.63 -22.46
C VAL A 18 -0.33 1.18 -21.98
N TYR A 19 -0.88 0.09 -22.55
CA TYR A 19 -2.21 -0.44 -22.22
C TYR A 19 -2.23 -1.43 -21.04
N ALA A 20 -1.16 -1.54 -20.25
CA ALA A 20 -1.25 -2.28 -18.99
C ALA A 20 -2.26 -1.55 -18.08
N GLU A 21 -3.47 -2.09 -17.96
CA GLU A 21 -4.48 -1.58 -17.03
C GLU A 21 -3.84 -1.49 -15.64
N LYS A 22 -3.91 -0.29 -15.04
CA LYS A 22 -3.45 -0.10 -13.66
C LYS A 22 -4.39 -0.87 -12.75
N GLU A 23 -3.96 -2.04 -12.31
CA GLU A 23 -4.63 -2.79 -11.24
C GLU A 23 -4.51 -1.99 -9.93
N PHE A 24 -5.56 -1.29 -9.56
CA PHE A 24 -5.66 -0.64 -8.25
C PHE A 24 -6.11 -1.63 -7.17
N TYR A 25 -5.73 -1.38 -5.93
CA TYR A 25 -6.36 -2.03 -4.79
C TYR A 25 -7.85 -1.66 -4.73
N SER A 26 -8.65 -2.54 -4.12
CA SER A 26 -10.07 -2.27 -3.92
C SER A 26 -10.29 -0.94 -3.18
N SER A 27 -11.16 -0.09 -3.71
CA SER A 27 -11.50 1.21 -3.09
C SER A 27 -12.51 1.11 -1.95
N ARG A 28 -12.86 -0.11 -1.52
CA ARG A 28 -13.95 -0.39 -0.55
C ARG A 28 -13.77 0.33 0.79
N TYR A 29 -12.53 0.61 1.18
CA TYR A 29 -12.18 1.19 2.48
C TYR A 29 -11.52 2.57 2.34
N ASP A 30 -11.67 3.23 1.20
CA ASP A 30 -11.04 4.53 0.93
C ASP A 30 -11.62 5.67 1.79
N ASP A 31 -12.81 5.48 2.37
CA ASP A 31 -13.49 6.46 3.24
C ASP A 31 -13.21 6.20 4.73
N VAL A 32 -12.21 5.38 5.06
CA VAL A 32 -11.78 5.18 6.46
C VAL A 32 -11.29 6.52 7.04
N ASN A 33 -11.72 6.83 8.27
CA ASN A 33 -11.29 8.04 8.96
C ASN A 33 -9.95 7.81 9.65
N ILE A 34 -8.85 8.07 8.95
CA ILE A 34 -7.50 7.86 9.50
C ILE A 34 -7.19 8.81 10.67
N GLN A 35 -7.70 10.04 10.67
CA GLN A 35 -7.51 10.98 11.78
C GLN A 35 -8.09 10.42 13.08
N GLU A 36 -9.31 9.90 13.04
CA GLU A 36 -9.95 9.29 14.22
C GLU A 36 -9.15 8.09 14.74
N ILE A 37 -8.61 7.26 13.84
CA ILE A 37 -7.76 6.13 14.20
C ILE A 37 -6.47 6.61 14.86
N LEU A 38 -5.81 7.62 14.29
CA LEU A 38 -4.53 8.13 14.79
C LEU A 38 -4.66 8.89 16.11
N GLU A 39 -5.73 9.65 16.31
CA GLU A 39 -5.97 10.43 17.53
C GLU A 39 -6.43 9.55 18.69
N ASN A 40 -7.12 8.43 18.43
CA ASN A 40 -7.57 7.51 19.44
C ASN A 40 -6.50 6.44 19.76
N GLU A 41 -5.81 6.58 20.90
CA GLU A 41 -4.73 5.67 21.31
C GLU A 41 -5.12 4.18 21.28
N LYS A 42 -6.31 3.85 21.79
CA LYS A 42 -6.78 2.46 21.83
C LYS A 42 -7.00 1.91 20.42
N LEU A 43 -7.56 2.72 19.53
CA LEU A 43 -7.82 2.34 18.15
C LEU A 43 -6.50 2.25 17.36
N ARG A 44 -5.62 3.25 17.48
CA ARG A 44 -4.28 3.25 16.90
C ARG A 44 -3.50 1.99 17.28
N ALA A 45 -3.46 1.65 18.57
CA ALA A 45 -2.76 0.46 19.06
C ALA A 45 -3.37 -0.84 18.52
N GLN A 46 -4.69 -0.89 18.33
CA GLN A 46 -5.36 -2.04 17.74
C GLN A 46 -4.95 -2.25 16.27
N TYR A 47 -4.87 -1.19 15.46
CA TYR A 47 -4.40 -1.26 14.07
C TYR A 47 -2.92 -1.62 14.02
N TYR A 48 -2.10 -0.92 14.81
CA TYR A 48 -0.66 -1.14 14.86
C TYR A 48 -0.30 -2.61 15.17
N ASN A 49 -0.87 -3.17 16.24
CA ASN A 49 -0.63 -4.57 16.62
C ASN A 49 -1.15 -5.57 15.57
N CYS A 50 -2.25 -5.26 14.89
CA CYS A 50 -2.73 -6.04 13.76
C CYS A 50 -1.72 -6.05 12.60
N PHE A 51 -1.13 -4.90 12.28
CA PHE A 51 -0.20 -4.76 11.15
C PHE A 51 1.15 -5.41 11.45
N LEU A 52 1.56 -5.41 12.72
CA LEU A 52 2.73 -6.16 13.19
C LEU A 52 2.49 -7.67 13.31
N GLY A 53 1.23 -8.11 13.27
CA GLY A 53 0.86 -9.51 13.49
C GLY A 53 0.94 -9.97 14.94
N THR A 54 1.01 -9.05 15.91
CA THR A 54 1.03 -9.35 17.35
C THR A 54 -0.37 -9.52 17.94
N ALA A 55 -1.40 -9.08 17.23
CA ALA A 55 -2.81 -9.27 17.57
C ALA A 55 -3.67 -9.46 16.31
N PRO A 56 -4.86 -10.06 16.41
CA PRO A 56 -5.77 -10.17 15.26
C PRO A 56 -6.37 -8.81 14.88
N CYS A 57 -6.46 -8.56 13.58
CA CYS A 57 -7.19 -7.43 13.00
C CYS A 57 -8.68 -7.50 13.34
N LYS A 58 -9.22 -6.43 13.93
CA LYS A 58 -10.58 -6.41 14.48
C LYS A 58 -11.63 -5.91 13.50
N THR A 59 -11.23 -5.09 12.54
CA THR A 59 -12.11 -4.54 11.50
C THR A 59 -11.70 -5.03 10.12
N ALA A 60 -12.64 -4.99 9.19
CA ALA A 60 -12.42 -5.49 7.83
C ALA A 60 -11.44 -4.61 7.04
N ASP A 61 -11.46 -3.31 7.28
CA ASP A 61 -10.53 -2.35 6.70
C ASP A 61 -9.10 -2.55 7.26
N ALA A 62 -8.93 -2.74 8.58
CA ALA A 62 -7.63 -3.06 9.16
C ALA A 62 -7.04 -4.34 8.56
N LYS A 63 -7.88 -5.38 8.39
CA LYS A 63 -7.46 -6.64 7.75
C LYS A 63 -7.06 -6.42 6.28
N PHE A 64 -7.80 -5.59 5.56
CA PHE A 64 -7.49 -5.25 4.17
C PHE A 64 -6.15 -4.51 4.06
N PHE A 65 -5.97 -3.42 4.82
CA PHE A 65 -4.75 -2.61 4.78
C PHE A 65 -3.52 -3.40 5.26
N ALA A 66 -3.62 -4.20 6.33
CA ALA A 66 -2.56 -5.11 6.75
C ALA A 66 -2.18 -6.13 5.65
N GLY A 67 -3.14 -6.46 4.77
CA GLY A 67 -2.94 -7.32 3.62
C GLY A 67 -2.01 -6.72 2.57
N VAL A 68 -2.15 -5.41 2.29
CA VAL A 68 -1.55 -4.72 1.14
C VAL A 68 -0.43 -3.73 1.50
N ILE A 69 -0.36 -3.24 2.74
CA ILE A 69 0.51 -2.13 3.12
C ILE A 69 2.00 -2.39 2.86
N GLY A 70 2.46 -3.64 3.03
CA GLY A 70 3.85 -3.99 2.73
C GLY A 70 4.19 -3.89 1.24
N GLU A 71 3.33 -4.37 0.34
CA GLU A 71 3.50 -4.18 -1.11
C GLU A 71 3.37 -2.69 -1.46
N ALA A 72 2.41 -1.97 -0.86
CA ALA A 72 2.23 -0.55 -1.08
C ALA A 72 3.50 0.24 -0.73
N MET A 73 4.16 -0.07 0.38
CA MET A 73 5.44 0.56 0.74
C MET A 73 6.58 0.19 -0.21
N GLN A 74 6.74 -1.09 -0.55
CA GLN A 74 7.80 -1.56 -1.44
C GLN A 74 7.69 -0.99 -2.85
N THR A 75 6.46 -0.84 -3.35
CA THR A 75 6.17 -0.40 -4.71
C THR A 75 5.85 1.09 -4.81
N GLN A 76 6.06 1.85 -3.74
CA GLN A 76 5.75 3.28 -3.68
C GLN A 76 4.30 3.58 -4.11
N CYS A 77 3.36 2.81 -3.57
CA CYS A 77 1.93 2.92 -3.78
C CYS A 77 1.48 2.80 -5.25
N ARG A 78 2.18 2.00 -6.06
CA ARG A 78 1.89 1.81 -7.50
C ARG A 78 0.43 1.42 -7.78
N LYS A 79 -0.19 0.65 -6.89
CA LYS A 79 -1.58 0.18 -6.98
C LYS A 79 -2.56 0.94 -6.07
N CYS A 80 -2.10 1.97 -5.35
CA CYS A 80 -2.97 2.73 -4.46
C CYS A 80 -3.92 3.65 -5.24
N THR A 81 -5.17 3.76 -4.79
CA THR A 81 -6.06 4.85 -5.21
C THR A 81 -5.52 6.19 -4.70
N GLU A 82 -6.01 7.31 -5.24
CA GLU A 82 -5.61 8.64 -4.75
C GLU A 82 -5.98 8.84 -3.27
N LYS A 83 -7.12 8.29 -2.82
CA LYS A 83 -7.48 8.31 -1.39
C LYS A 83 -6.51 7.48 -0.56
N GLN A 84 -6.13 6.28 -1.00
CA GLN A 84 -5.16 5.43 -0.30
C GLN A 84 -3.77 6.05 -0.21
N LYS A 85 -3.33 6.81 -1.22
CA LYS A 85 -2.09 7.60 -1.16
C LYS A 85 -2.17 8.64 -0.06
N ASN A 86 -3.25 9.44 -0.02
CA ASN A 86 -3.46 10.44 1.03
C ASN A 86 -3.54 9.81 2.43
N LEU A 87 -4.16 8.63 2.57
CA LEU A 87 -4.19 7.87 3.82
C LEU A 87 -2.76 7.45 4.22
N LEU A 88 -1.96 6.92 3.29
CA LEU A 88 -0.58 6.54 3.56
C LEU A 88 0.28 7.75 3.92
N ASP A 89 0.16 8.87 3.22
CA ASP A 89 0.91 10.10 3.51
C ASP A 89 0.57 10.64 4.90
N THR A 90 -0.71 10.63 5.27
CA THR A 90 -1.17 11.03 6.61
C THR A 90 -0.63 10.10 7.70
N LEU A 91 -0.63 8.79 7.44
CA LEU A 91 -0.04 7.79 8.34
C LEU A 91 1.44 8.07 8.58
N VAL A 92 2.21 8.25 7.51
CA VAL A 92 3.66 8.48 7.53
C VAL A 92 3.96 9.78 8.28
N ASP A 93 3.28 10.87 7.93
CA ASP A 93 3.48 12.18 8.56
C ASP A 93 3.21 12.15 10.07
N TRP A 94 2.11 11.51 10.49
CA TRP A 94 1.77 11.42 11.90
C TRP A 94 2.79 10.57 12.67
N TYR A 95 3.13 9.37 12.19
CA TYR A 95 4.03 8.47 12.92
C TYR A 95 5.46 9.01 12.99
N THR A 96 5.98 9.56 11.89
CA THR A 96 7.33 10.14 11.88
C THR A 96 7.49 11.33 12.83
N LYS A 97 6.41 12.11 13.04
CA LYS A 97 6.40 13.22 14.01
C LYS A 97 6.19 12.79 15.46
N ASN A 98 5.27 11.85 15.70
CA ASN A 98 4.77 11.55 17.05
C ASN A 98 5.38 10.29 17.69
N ARG A 99 5.78 9.31 16.86
CA ARG A 99 6.20 7.96 17.28
C ARG A 99 7.24 7.36 16.30
N PRO A 100 8.42 7.99 16.12
CA PRO A 100 9.39 7.60 15.10
C PRO A 100 9.97 6.18 15.30
N GLU A 101 10.16 5.74 16.56
CA GLU A 101 10.63 4.38 16.85
C GLU A 101 9.59 3.31 16.47
N GLU A 102 8.30 3.58 16.73
CA GLU A 102 7.21 2.70 16.28
C GLU A 102 7.13 2.69 14.75
N TRP A 103 7.37 3.82 14.09
CA TRP A 103 7.40 3.90 12.63
C TRP A 103 8.49 3.01 12.02
N GLU A 104 9.70 3.05 12.56
CA GLU A 104 10.81 2.23 12.06
C GLU A 104 10.50 0.73 12.20
N ALA A 105 10.02 0.32 13.38
CA ALA A 105 9.61 -1.05 13.63
C ALA A 105 8.48 -1.50 12.69
N PHE A 106 7.51 -0.61 12.45
CA PHE A 106 6.40 -0.84 11.55
C PHE A 106 6.85 -1.07 10.10
N VAL A 107 7.65 -0.17 9.54
CA VAL A 107 8.16 -0.28 8.17
C VAL A 107 8.95 -1.57 7.99
N LYS A 108 9.84 -1.88 8.92
CA LYS A 108 10.61 -3.13 8.90
C LYS A 108 9.68 -4.34 8.85
N LYS A 109 8.71 -4.40 9.77
CA LYS A 109 7.84 -5.57 9.92
C LYS A 109 6.90 -5.76 8.74
N THR A 110 6.31 -4.68 8.22
CA THR A 110 5.36 -4.77 7.09
C THR A 110 6.06 -5.17 5.80
N ILE A 111 7.31 -4.74 5.57
CA ILE A 111 8.14 -5.17 4.44
C ILE A 111 8.52 -6.64 4.56
N GLU A 112 9.00 -7.10 5.72
CA GLU A 112 9.30 -8.52 5.99
C GLU A 112 8.06 -9.40 5.75
N ASN A 113 6.90 -8.99 6.27
CA ASN A 113 5.64 -9.72 6.11
C ASN A 113 5.23 -9.83 4.63
N ALA A 114 5.48 -8.81 3.81
CA ALA A 114 5.18 -8.86 2.38
C ALA A 114 6.16 -9.78 1.62
N GLN A 115 7.44 -9.81 1.99
CA GLN A 115 8.41 -10.74 1.40
C GLN A 115 8.02 -12.20 1.68
N ASN A 116 7.62 -12.51 2.90
CA ASN A 116 7.21 -13.87 3.30
C ASN A 116 5.92 -14.36 2.63
N LYS A 117 5.06 -13.45 2.13
CA LYS A 117 3.87 -13.82 1.36
C LYS A 117 4.19 -14.17 -0.11
N ASN A 118 5.35 -13.74 -0.60
CA ASN A 118 5.80 -13.95 -1.99
C ASN A 118 6.82 -15.10 -2.12
N ALA A 119 7.23 -15.71 -1.00
CA ALA A 119 8.09 -16.89 -0.93
C ALA A 119 7.24 -18.16 -0.87
#